data_AF-A0A1E1XTF5-F1
#
_entry.id   AF-A0A1E1XTF5-F1
#
_cell.length_a   1.000
_cell.length_b   1.000
_cell.length_c   1.000
_cell.angle_alpha   90.00
_cell.angle_beta   90.00
_cell.angle_gamma   90.00
#
_symmetry.space_group_name_H-M   'P 1'
#
loop_
_entity.id
_entity.type
_entity.pdbx_description
1 polymer ?
#
loop_
_entity_poly.entity_id
_entity_poly.type
_entity_poly.pdbx_seq_one_letter_code
_entity_poly.pdbx_strand_id
1 'polypeptide(L)'
;EVEKFPQTQRPAIPKRKRPKYCSNSDQCGNGFCCLQRRPPYGPRVCRPMAGRYRRCGEDQVKSGYYLRHCPCYLGSNSCENGYCVP
;
A
#
# COMPACT_ATOMS: atom_id res chain seq x y z
N GLU A 1 36.92 28.95 -30.61
CA GLU A 1 36.45 28.09 -29.51
C GLU A 1 35.04 28.52 -29.13
N VAL A 2 34.04 27.63 -29.12
CA VAL A 2 32.64 28.01 -28.83
C VAL A 2 32.33 27.58 -27.40
N GLU A 3 32.09 28.58 -26.56
CA GLU A 3 31.84 28.45 -25.12
C GLU A 3 30.54 27.69 -24.83
N LYS A 4 30.62 26.79 -23.84
CA LYS A 4 29.61 25.79 -23.50
C LYS A 4 28.65 26.37 -22.44
N PHE A 5 27.40 26.61 -22.82
CA PHE A 5 26.35 27.10 -21.93
C PHE A 5 26.07 26.12 -20.75
N PRO A 6 25.96 26.60 -19.49
CA PRO A 6 25.68 25.75 -18.34
C PRO A 6 24.21 25.30 -18.33
N GLN A 7 24.01 23.98 -18.33
CA GLN A 7 22.67 23.36 -18.30
C GLN A 7 22.05 23.50 -16.91
N THR A 8 21.05 24.36 -16.77
CA THR A 8 20.23 24.49 -15.55
C THR A 8 19.44 23.19 -15.32
N GLN A 9 19.78 22.45 -14.27
CA GLN A 9 19.08 21.23 -13.89
C GLN A 9 17.65 21.56 -13.44
N ARG A 10 16.66 21.11 -14.20
CA ARG A 10 15.24 21.19 -13.83
C ARG A 10 15.01 20.37 -12.54
N PRO A 11 14.30 20.89 -11.52
CA PRO A 11 13.95 20.11 -10.35
C PRO A 11 13.21 18.85 -10.76
N ALA A 12 13.74 17.69 -10.40
CA ALA A 12 13.13 16.41 -10.71
C ALA A 12 11.74 16.35 -10.06
N ILE A 13 10.69 16.42 -10.88
CA ILE A 13 9.32 16.17 -10.44
C ILE A 13 9.34 14.80 -9.74
N PRO A 14 8.93 14.70 -8.46
CA PRO A 14 8.95 13.43 -7.75
C PRO A 14 8.10 12.45 -8.55
N LYS A 15 8.75 11.45 -9.15
CA LYS A 15 8.10 10.38 -9.91
C LYS A 15 7.05 9.79 -8.99
N ARG A 16 5.77 10.13 -9.19
CA ARG A 16 4.67 9.61 -8.38
C ARG A 16 4.84 8.10 -8.35
N LYS A 17 5.21 7.52 -7.19
CA LYS A 17 5.46 6.09 -7.05
C LYS A 17 4.24 5.38 -7.65
N ARG A 18 4.43 4.70 -8.78
CA ARG A 18 3.34 3.97 -9.42
C ARG A 18 2.76 2.99 -8.39
N PRO A 19 1.44 2.79 -8.34
CA PRO A 19 0.86 1.81 -7.45
C PRO A 19 1.51 0.45 -7.73
N LYS A 20 2.14 -0.16 -6.71
CA LYS A 20 2.73 -1.48 -6.83
C LYS A 20 1.58 -2.48 -6.84
N TYR A 21 1.30 -3.07 -8.00
CA TYR A 21 0.33 -4.14 -8.13
C TYR A 21 0.84 -5.39 -7.42
N CYS A 22 -0.08 -6.18 -6.89
CA CYS A 22 0.22 -7.41 -6.15
C CYS A 22 -0.86 -8.46 -6.44
N SER A 23 -0.51 -9.74 -6.37
CA SER A 23 -1.52 -10.81 -6.38
C SER A 23 -1.83 -11.34 -4.98
N ASN A 24 -0.82 -11.36 -4.11
CA ASN A 24 -0.86 -11.76 -2.70
C ASN A 24 -0.07 -10.77 -1.83
N SER A 25 -0.24 -10.84 -0.51
CA SER A 25 0.44 -9.95 0.43
C SER A 25 1.94 -10.23 0.53
N ASP A 26 2.42 -11.42 0.17
CA ASP A 26 3.86 -11.76 0.17
C ASP A 26 4.68 -10.95 -0.86
N GLN A 27 4.03 -10.48 -1.93
CA GLN A 27 4.64 -9.55 -2.89
C GLN A 27 4.81 -8.13 -2.33
N CYS A 28 4.07 -7.82 -1.27
CA CYS A 28 4.16 -6.58 -0.54
C CYS A 28 5.19 -6.74 0.58
N GLY A 29 6.01 -5.71 0.82
CA GLY A 29 7.01 -5.77 1.89
C GLY A 29 6.36 -5.78 3.28
N ASN A 30 7.16 -6.01 4.31
CA ASN A 30 6.71 -5.96 5.71
C ASN A 30 5.97 -4.64 6.01
N GLY A 31 4.81 -4.74 6.67
CA GLY A 31 3.94 -3.59 6.95
C GLY A 31 3.03 -3.18 5.79
N PHE A 32 3.03 -3.93 4.69
CA PHE A 32 2.12 -3.76 3.58
C PHE A 32 1.25 -4.99 3.37
N CYS A 33 0.07 -4.75 2.82
CA CYS A 33 -0.98 -5.71 2.52
C CYS A 33 -1.34 -5.59 1.05
N CYS A 34 -1.69 -6.71 0.42
CA CYS A 34 -2.27 -6.66 -0.91
C CYS A 34 -3.76 -6.37 -0.81
N LEU A 35 -4.21 -5.23 -1.32
CA LEU A 35 -5.60 -4.77 -1.15
C LEU A 35 -6.33 -4.63 -2.48
N GLN A 36 -7.52 -5.22 -2.56
CA GLN A 36 -8.51 -4.93 -3.61
C GLN A 36 -9.56 -3.95 -3.09
N ARG A 37 -9.46 -2.68 -3.50
CA ARG A 37 -10.40 -1.63 -3.06
C ARG A 37 -11.80 -1.78 -3.64
N ARG A 38 -11.90 -2.27 -4.87
CA ARG A 38 -13.17 -2.46 -5.58
C ARG A 38 -13.35 -3.94 -5.93
N PRO A 39 -13.75 -4.80 -4.99
CA PRO A 39 -14.15 -6.15 -5.33
C PRO A 39 -15.51 -6.17 -6.07
N PRO A 40 -15.71 -7.12 -7.01
CA PRO A 40 -14.75 -8.13 -7.48
C PRO A 40 -13.82 -7.62 -8.60
N TYR A 41 -14.15 -6.49 -9.22
CA TYR A 41 -13.44 -5.91 -10.37
C TYR A 41 -12.63 -4.68 -9.97
N GLY A 42 -11.37 -4.90 -9.60
CA GLY A 42 -10.47 -3.81 -9.24
C GLY A 42 -9.02 -4.29 -9.14
N PRO A 43 -8.04 -3.43 -9.46
CA PRO A 43 -6.65 -3.80 -9.32
C PRO A 43 -6.31 -4.01 -7.85
N ARG A 44 -5.51 -5.04 -7.61
CA ARG A 44 -4.92 -5.33 -6.31
C ARG A 44 -3.61 -4.56 -6.19
N VAL A 45 -3.48 -3.79 -5.12
CA VAL A 45 -2.33 -2.91 -4.92
C VAL A 45 -1.80 -3.02 -3.50
N CYS A 46 -0.49 -2.99 -3.35
CA CYS A 46 0.15 -2.94 -2.05
C CYS A 46 -0.22 -1.63 -1.36
N ARG A 47 -0.83 -1.74 -0.19
CA ARG A 47 -1.18 -0.61 0.68
C ARG A 47 -0.51 -0.81 2.03
N PRO A 48 -0.22 0.27 2.76
CA PRO A 48 0.23 0.14 4.14
C PRO A 48 -0.87 -0.54 4.97
N MET A 49 -0.47 -1.38 5.92
CA MET A 49 -1.35 -1.94 6.93
C MET A 49 -2.00 -0.84 7.78
N ALA A 50 -3.12 -1.17 8.40
CA ALA A 50 -3.84 -0.25 9.26
C ALA A 50 -3.05 0.01 10.55
N GLY A 51 -2.81 1.28 10.87
CA GLY A 51 -2.21 1.70 12.14
C GLY A 51 -3.25 1.81 13.25
N ARG A 52 -2.82 2.22 14.45
CA ARG A 52 -3.70 2.43 15.61
C ARG A 52 -4.91 3.30 15.28
N TYR A 53 -6.10 2.86 15.72
CA TYR A 53 -7.41 3.47 15.48
C TYR A 53 -7.78 3.68 14.00
N ARG A 54 -7.08 3.01 13.06
CA ARG A 54 -7.48 2.99 11.64
C ARG A 54 -8.44 1.84 11.39
N ARG A 55 -9.25 2.00 10.35
CA ARG A 55 -10.10 0.92 9.88
C ARG A 55 -9.27 -0.24 9.37
N CYS A 56 -9.57 -1.42 9.90
CA CYS A 56 -9.01 -2.69 9.47
C CYS A 56 -10.10 -3.58 8.89
N GLY A 57 -9.68 -4.62 8.19
CA GLY A 57 -10.55 -5.68 7.70
C GLY A 57 -9.85 -7.02 7.86
N GLU A 58 -10.57 -7.99 8.39
CA GLU A 58 -10.13 -9.38 8.50
C GLU A 58 -10.60 -10.23 7.32
N ASP A 59 -11.26 -9.61 6.34
CA ASP A 59 -11.73 -10.22 5.10
C ASP A 59 -10.57 -10.58 4.16
N GLN A 60 -9.76 -11.54 4.59
CA GLN A 60 -8.73 -12.15 3.76
C GLN A 60 -9.36 -13.16 2.82
N VAL A 61 -9.11 -12.99 1.52
CA VAL A 61 -9.48 -13.97 0.50
C VAL A 61 -8.41 -15.06 0.48
N LYS A 62 -8.81 -16.31 0.22
CA LYS A 62 -7.97 -17.54 0.20
C LYS A 62 -6.61 -17.42 -0.53
N SER A 63 -6.44 -16.45 -1.43
CA SER A 63 -5.18 -16.15 -2.13
C SER A 63 -4.29 -15.10 -1.44
N GLY A 64 -4.51 -14.78 -0.18
CA GLY A 64 -3.63 -13.92 0.62
C GLY A 64 -3.72 -12.42 0.31
N TYR A 65 -4.83 -11.95 -0.24
CA TYR A 65 -5.12 -10.51 -0.39
C TYR A 65 -6.38 -10.14 0.39
N TYR A 66 -6.52 -8.85 0.70
CA TYR A 66 -7.60 -8.30 1.50
C TYR A 66 -8.60 -7.51 0.67
N LEU A 67 -9.84 -7.48 1.12
CA LEU A 67 -10.92 -6.69 0.51
C LEU A 67 -11.20 -5.44 1.33
N ARG A 68 -11.38 -4.31 0.63
CA ARG A 68 -11.77 -2.99 1.19
C ARG A 68 -10.75 -2.37 2.16
N HIS A 69 -10.37 -3.09 3.21
CA HIS A 69 -9.44 -2.67 4.26
C HIS A 69 -8.31 -3.68 4.44
N CYS A 70 -7.18 -3.17 4.91
CA CYS A 70 -6.04 -4.00 5.26
C CYS A 70 -6.08 -4.41 6.72
N PRO A 71 -5.40 -5.50 7.10
CA PRO A 71 -5.25 -5.86 8.49
C PRO A 71 -4.45 -4.80 9.24
N CYS A 72 -4.54 -4.87 10.56
CA CYS A 72 -3.68 -4.08 11.43
C CYS A 72 -2.22 -4.46 11.26
N TYR A 73 -1.33 -3.53 11.58
CA TYR A 73 0.10 -3.80 11.60
C TYR A 73 0.40 -4.95 12.57
N LEU A 74 0.92 -6.05 12.02
CA LEU A 74 1.25 -7.28 12.75
C LEU A 74 2.15 -6.96 13.95
N GLY A 75 1.72 -7.40 15.14
CA GLY A 75 2.49 -7.26 16.38
C GLY A 75 2.27 -5.97 17.16
N SER A 76 1.36 -5.08 16.73
CA SER A 76 1.09 -3.85 17.49
C SER A 76 -0.39 -3.58 17.76
N ASN A 77 -1.32 -4.10 16.96
CA ASN A 77 -2.75 -3.87 17.17
C ASN A 77 -3.56 -5.06 16.62
N SER A 78 -4.67 -5.37 17.29
CA SER A 78 -5.69 -6.33 16.85
C SER A 78 -6.86 -5.61 16.18
N CYS A 79 -7.54 -6.28 15.23
CA CYS A 79 -8.70 -5.71 14.56
C CYS A 79 -9.97 -6.00 15.36
N GLU A 80 -10.44 -5.05 16.17
CA GLU A 80 -11.71 -5.18 16.91
C GLU A 80 -12.77 -4.23 16.32
N ASN A 81 -13.96 -4.76 16.04
CA ASN A 81 -15.07 -4.00 15.43
C ASN A 81 -14.68 -3.21 14.16
N GLY A 82 -13.70 -3.72 13.39
CA GLY A 82 -13.19 -3.06 12.19
C GLY A 82 -12.23 -1.88 12.45
N TYR A 83 -11.70 -1.76 13.66
CA TYR A 83 -10.67 -0.78 14.04
C TYR A 83 -9.46 -1.44 14.68
N CYS A 84 -8.28 -0.91 14.40
CA CYS A 84 -7.07 -1.35 15.07
C CYS A 84 -7.00 -0.81 16.49
N VAL A 85 -7.11 -1.71 17.46
CA VAL A 85 -6.95 -1.42 18.88
C VAL A 85 -5.64 -2.03 19.38
N PRO A 86 -4.94 -1.38 20.33
CA PRO A 86 -3.72 -1.91 20.93
C PRO A 86 -3.94 -3.21 21.69
#